data_AF-A0A9E0KK81-F1
#
_entry.id   AF-A0A9E0KK81-F1
#
_cell.length_a   1.000
_cell.length_b   1.000
_cell.length_c   1.000
_cell.angle_alpha   90.00
_cell.angle_beta   90.00
_cell.angle_gamma   90.00
#
_symmetry.space_group_name_H-M   'P 1'
#
loop_
_entity.id
_entity.type
_entity.pdbx_description
1 polymer ?
#
loop_
_entity_poly.entity_id
_entity_poly.type
_entity_poly.pdbx_seq_one_letter_code
_entity_poly.pdbx_strand_id
1 'polypeptide(L)'
;MAWVRTVCGRLESRYRYSNELVYNNFPWPDNPTDKQVKAIEDAAQKVLDARLQFPNSSLADLYDPLTMPPALIKAHNELDKAVDLAYRPHPFISEAKRMEFLFELYEKYTADLFSREGMKKKKKIR
;
A
#
# COMPACT_ATOMS: atom_id res chain seq x y z
N MET A 1 -0.17 3.71 6.06
CA MET A 1 0.54 2.42 6.32
C MET A 1 -0.38 1.26 6.74
N ALA A 2 -1.64 1.21 6.29
CA ALA A 2 -2.62 0.25 6.82
C ALA A 2 -2.22 -1.22 6.60
N TRP A 3 -1.88 -1.58 5.35
CA TRP A 3 -1.52 -2.96 4.99
C TRP A 3 -0.31 -3.49 5.76
N VAL A 4 0.77 -2.70 5.82
CA VAL A 4 1.97 -3.03 6.59
C VAL A 4 1.60 -3.31 8.03
N ARG A 5 0.81 -2.44 8.67
CA ARG A 5 0.47 -2.56 10.08
C ARG A 5 -0.27 -3.86 10.41
N THR A 6 -1.11 -4.32 9.48
CA THR A 6 -1.93 -5.53 9.64
C THR A 6 -1.20 -6.82 9.26
N VAL A 7 -0.43 -6.81 8.17
CA VAL A 7 0.11 -8.04 7.55
C VAL A 7 1.59 -8.27 7.85
N CYS A 8 2.36 -7.23 8.15
CA CYS A 8 3.79 -7.41 8.41
C CYS A 8 4.04 -8.16 9.73
N GLY A 9 5.19 -8.83 9.80
CA GLY A 9 5.66 -9.40 11.05
C GLY A 9 6.01 -8.32 12.07
N ARG A 10 6.25 -8.73 13.32
CA ARG A 10 6.70 -7.83 14.38
C ARG A 10 7.92 -8.38 15.09
N LEU A 11 8.76 -7.47 15.58
CA LEU A 11 9.74 -7.77 16.62
C LEU A 11 9.27 -7.06 17.89
N GLU A 12 8.70 -7.82 18.82
CA GLU A 12 7.84 -7.30 19.88
C GLU A 12 6.70 -6.47 19.26
N SER A 13 6.70 -5.16 19.42
CA SER A 13 5.71 -4.25 18.83
C SER A 13 6.21 -3.53 17.58
N ARG A 14 7.51 -3.62 17.24
CA ARG A 14 8.10 -2.88 16.10
C ARG A 14 7.77 -3.56 14.78
N TYR A 15 7.52 -2.76 13.74
CA TYR A 15 7.29 -3.28 12.39
C TYR A 15 8.50 -4.05 11.88
N ARG A 16 8.27 -5.26 11.38
CA ARG A 16 9.28 -6.04 10.66
C ARG A 16 8.76 -6.30 9.25
N TYR A 17 9.22 -5.47 8.32
CA TYR A 17 8.85 -5.59 6.91
C TYR A 17 9.46 -6.87 6.30
N SER A 18 8.69 -7.54 5.46
CA SER A 18 9.12 -8.65 4.63
C SER A 18 8.49 -8.49 3.24
N ASN A 19 9.28 -8.66 2.20
CA ASN A 19 8.79 -8.66 0.83
C ASN A 19 7.77 -9.79 0.61
N GLU A 20 8.03 -10.98 1.15
CA GLU A 20 7.18 -12.16 1.00
C GLU A 20 5.81 -12.01 1.66
N LEU A 21 5.74 -11.33 2.81
CA LEU A 21 4.50 -11.14 3.55
C LEU A 21 3.76 -9.88 3.11
N VAL A 22 4.48 -8.78 2.88
CA VAL A 22 3.87 -7.47 2.70
C VAL A 22 3.78 -7.10 1.23
N TYR A 23 4.92 -7.03 0.53
CA TYR A 23 4.99 -6.51 -0.83
C TYR A 23 4.30 -7.43 -1.83
N ASN A 24 4.69 -8.71 -1.85
CA ASN A 24 4.20 -9.70 -2.81
C ASN A 24 2.68 -9.92 -2.69
N ASN A 25 2.12 -9.69 -1.50
CA ASN A 25 0.70 -9.88 -1.23
C ASN A 25 -0.07 -8.54 -1.21
N PHE A 26 0.57 -7.41 -1.50
CA PHE A 26 -0.12 -6.13 -1.47
C PHE A 26 -1.05 -6.00 -2.68
N PRO A 27 -2.36 -5.84 -2.49
CA PRO A 27 -3.30 -5.69 -3.60
C PRO A 27 -3.17 -4.27 -4.16
N TRP A 28 -2.39 -4.10 -5.24
CA TRP A 28 -2.23 -2.84 -5.98
C TRP A 28 -3.51 -2.51 -6.80
N PRO A 29 -3.84 -1.23 -7.09
CA PRO A 29 -5.01 -0.91 -7.91
C PRO A 29 -4.98 -1.59 -9.28
N ASP A 30 -6.15 -2.01 -9.74
CA ASP A 30 -6.33 -2.67 -11.03
C ASP A 30 -6.24 -1.62 -12.16
N ASN A 31 -5.17 -1.65 -12.94
CA ASN A 31 -4.94 -0.81 -14.11
C ASN A 31 -5.16 0.72 -13.88
N PRO A 32 -4.31 1.37 -13.04
CA PRO A 32 -4.40 2.82 -12.87
C PRO A 32 -4.15 3.54 -14.22
N THR A 33 -4.92 4.59 -14.48
CA THR A 33 -4.76 5.43 -15.67
C THR A 33 -3.45 6.23 -15.62
N ASP A 34 -2.88 6.59 -16.77
CA ASP A 34 -1.67 7.42 -16.86
C ASP A 34 -1.79 8.72 -16.06
N LYS A 35 -2.99 9.30 -16.01
CA LYS A 35 -3.28 10.49 -15.20
C LYS A 35 -3.14 10.23 -13.70
N GLN A 36 -3.64 9.09 -13.21
CA GLN A 36 -3.49 8.69 -11.81
C GLN A 36 -2.04 8.38 -11.48
N VAL A 37 -1.33 7.65 -12.36
CA VAL A 37 0.10 7.35 -12.21
C VAL A 37 0.90 8.65 -12.09
N LYS A 38 0.71 9.58 -13.02
CA LYS A 38 1.39 10.88 -12.99
C LYS A 38 1.05 11.69 -11.73
N ALA A 39 -0.20 11.67 -11.29
CA ALA A 39 -0.59 12.35 -10.04
C ALA A 39 0.11 11.77 -8.81
N ILE A 40 0.32 10.44 -8.76
CA ILE A 40 1.08 9.78 -7.70
C ILE A 40 2.57 10.15 -7.80
N GLU A 41 3.16 10.16 -9.00
CA GLU A 41 4.55 10.58 -9.22
C GLU A 41 4.80 12.02 -8.76
N ASP A 42 3.95 12.95 -9.19
CA ASP A 42 4.03 14.37 -8.81
C ASP A 42 3.90 14.53 -7.29
N ALA A 43 2.98 13.80 -6.65
CA ALA A 43 2.81 13.84 -5.20
C ALA A 43 3.99 13.20 -4.45
N ALA A 44 4.57 12.12 -4.99
CA ALA A 44 5.75 11.49 -4.42
C ALA A 44 6.96 12.43 -4.49
N GLN A 45 7.13 13.16 -5.59
CA GLN A 45 8.18 14.17 -5.71
C GLN A 45 8.03 15.27 -4.65
N LYS A 46 6.81 15.76 -4.39
CA LYS A 46 6.57 16.72 -3.31
C LYS A 46 6.97 16.21 -1.93
N VAL A 47 6.85 14.90 -1.67
CA VAL A 47 7.33 14.30 -0.40
C VAL A 47 8.87 14.38 -0.33
N LEU A 48 9.57 14.14 -1.45
CA LEU A 48 11.02 14.30 -1.52
C LEU A 48 11.42 15.76 -1.32
N ASP A 49 10.76 16.69 -2.01
CA ASP A 49 11.02 18.13 -1.90
C ASP A 49 10.76 18.64 -0.48
N ALA A 50 9.71 18.15 0.18
CA ALA A 50 9.42 18.48 1.57
C ALA A 50 10.52 18.01 2.53
N ARG A 51 11.12 16.82 2.29
CA ARG A 51 12.25 16.33 3.09
C ARG A 51 13.51 17.19 2.87
N LEU A 52 13.77 17.63 1.64
CA LEU A 52 14.94 18.44 1.30
C LEU A 52 14.95 19.82 1.99
N GLN A 53 13.81 20.31 2.44
CA GLN A 53 13.72 21.55 3.23
C GLN A 53 14.35 21.44 4.62
N PHE A 54 14.66 20.21 5.09
CA PHE A 54 15.20 19.94 6.42
C PHE A 54 16.52 19.15 6.35
N PRO A 55 17.59 19.73 5.77
CA PRO A 55 18.84 19.01 5.48
C PRO A 55 19.60 18.55 6.75
N ASN A 56 19.31 19.16 7.90
CA ASN A 56 19.94 18.82 9.18
C ASN A 56 19.13 17.81 10.01
N SER A 57 17.95 17.40 9.54
CA SER A 57 17.09 16.43 10.24
C SER A 57 17.31 15.04 9.67
N SER A 58 17.39 14.03 10.54
CA SER A 58 17.38 12.64 10.10
C SER A 58 15.97 12.23 9.66
N LEU A 59 15.86 11.11 8.93
CA LEU A 59 14.54 10.54 8.63
C LEU A 59 13.78 10.14 9.90
N ALA A 60 14.47 9.81 10.99
CA ALA A 60 13.80 9.51 12.26
C ALA A 60 13.11 10.79 12.80
N ASP A 61 13.81 11.92 12.81
CA ASP A 61 13.27 13.20 13.28
C ASP A 61 12.10 13.68 12.41
N LEU A 62 12.21 13.47 11.09
CA LEU A 62 11.16 13.86 10.13
C LEU A 62 9.91 12.99 10.21
N TYR A 63 10.00 11.76 10.72
CA TYR A 63 8.89 10.80 10.78
C TYR A 63 8.42 10.48 12.19
N ASP A 64 8.97 11.11 13.23
CA ASP A 64 8.40 11.08 14.56
C ASP A 64 7.03 11.80 14.55
N PRO A 65 5.94 11.14 14.99
CA PRO A 65 4.60 11.72 14.98
C PRO A 65 4.46 13.07 15.71
N LEU A 66 5.33 13.35 16.69
CA LEU A 66 5.29 14.58 17.49
C LEU A 66 6.06 15.74 16.83
N THR A 67 7.04 15.43 15.98
CA THR A 67 7.92 16.45 15.37
C THR A 67 7.85 16.49 13.85
N MET A 68 7.07 15.62 13.21
CA MET A 68 6.91 15.61 11.75
C MET A 68 6.47 16.99 11.23
N PRO A 69 7.25 17.63 10.35
CA PRO A 69 6.94 18.98 9.89
C PRO A 69 5.59 19.06 9.15
N PRO A 70 4.79 20.13 9.33
CA PRO A 70 3.50 20.29 8.66
C PRO A 70 3.56 20.19 7.13
N ALA A 71 4.67 20.64 6.53
CA ALA A 71 4.92 20.52 5.09
C ALA A 71 4.98 19.05 4.64
N LEU A 72 5.65 18.19 5.42
CA LEU A 72 5.77 16.77 5.14
C LEU A 72 4.43 16.05 5.39
N ILE A 73 3.70 16.38 6.46
CA ILE A 73 2.35 15.87 6.71
C ILE A 73 1.42 16.18 5.53
N LYS A 74 1.44 17.42 5.05
CA LYS A 74 0.64 17.85 3.90
C LYS A 74 1.01 17.07 2.64
N ALA A 75 2.30 16.87 2.37
CA ALA A 75 2.76 16.10 1.21
C ALA A 75 2.29 14.64 1.26
N HIS A 76 2.36 13.97 2.43
CA HIS A 76 1.81 12.62 2.60
C HIS A 76 0.29 12.58 2.42
N ASN A 77 -0.44 13.55 2.95
CA ASN A 77 -1.89 13.63 2.76
C ASN A 77 -2.28 13.81 1.28
N GLU A 78 -1.48 14.54 0.49
CA GLU A 78 -1.68 14.67 -0.96
C GLU A 78 -1.37 13.36 -1.69
N LEU A 79 -0.28 12.67 -1.31
CA LEU A 79 0.08 11.37 -1.86
C LEU A 79 -0.98 10.30 -1.55
N ASP A 80 -1.44 10.21 -0.30
CA ASP A 80 -2.48 9.27 0.12
C ASP A 80 -3.78 9.50 -0.67
N LYS A 81 -4.17 10.76 -0.93
CA LYS A 81 -5.34 11.07 -1.78
C LYS A 81 -5.15 10.60 -3.22
N ALA A 82 -3.97 10.80 -3.81
CA ALA A 82 -3.70 10.35 -5.17
C ALA A 82 -3.74 8.83 -5.29
N VAL A 83 -3.18 8.12 -4.30
CA VAL A 83 -3.21 6.65 -4.23
C VAL A 83 -4.63 6.13 -3.99
N ASP A 84 -5.38 6.71 -3.04
CA ASP A 84 -6.76 6.31 -2.78
C ASP A 84 -7.64 6.49 -4.04
N LEU A 85 -7.42 7.56 -4.81
CA LEU A 85 -8.10 7.79 -6.10
C LEU A 85 -7.73 6.78 -7.19
N ALA A 86 -6.57 6.13 -7.10
CA ALA A 86 -6.21 5.03 -7.98
C ALA A 86 -7.00 3.75 -7.66
N TYR A 87 -7.33 3.53 -6.38
CA TYR A 87 -8.16 2.41 -5.94
C TYR A 87 -9.65 2.63 -6.20
N ARG A 88 -10.16 3.83 -5.91
CA ARG A 88 -11.59 4.16 -6.03
C ARG A 88 -11.84 5.67 -6.06
N PRO A 89 -12.97 6.15 -6.60
CA PRO A 89 -13.26 7.59 -6.68
C PRO A 89 -13.54 8.30 -5.34
N HIS A 90 -13.79 7.55 -4.27
CA HIS A 90 -14.21 8.10 -2.97
C HIS A 90 -13.16 7.84 -1.90
N PRO A 91 -12.85 8.81 -1.02
CA PRO A 91 -11.88 8.62 0.05
C PRO A 91 -12.36 7.57 1.05
N PHE A 92 -11.41 6.90 1.71
CA PHE A 92 -11.73 6.00 2.82
C PHE A 92 -12.12 6.80 4.06
N ILE A 93 -13.22 6.40 4.70
CA ILE A 93 -13.76 7.07 5.90
C ILE A 93 -12.93 6.70 7.14
N SER A 94 -12.28 5.54 7.14
CA SER A 94 -11.41 5.07 8.23
C SER A 94 -10.36 4.08 7.73
N GLU A 95 -9.32 3.87 8.55
CA GLU A 95 -8.29 2.85 8.27
C GLU A 95 -8.89 1.44 8.20
N ALA A 96 -9.89 1.13 9.03
CA ALA A 96 -10.59 -0.15 9.01
C ALA A 96 -11.31 -0.38 7.67
N LYS A 97 -11.99 0.65 7.14
CA LYS A 97 -12.64 0.59 5.82
C LYS A 97 -11.63 0.49 4.68
N ARG A 98 -10.46 1.10 4.81
CA ARG A 98 -9.35 0.89 3.87
C ARG A 98 -8.87 -0.56 3.89
N MET A 99 -8.72 -1.16 5.06
CA MET A 99 -8.29 -2.56 5.19
C MET A 99 -9.31 -3.56 4.65
N GLU A 100 -10.59 -3.37 4.96
CA GLU A 100 -11.70 -4.17 4.42
C GLU A 100 -11.64 -4.21 2.89
N PHE A 101 -11.56 -3.04 2.25
CA PHE A 101 -11.44 -2.93 0.81
C PHE A 101 -10.18 -3.61 0.24
N LEU A 102 -9.03 -3.45 0.90
CA LEU A 102 -7.79 -4.12 0.44
C LEU A 102 -7.92 -5.65 0.55
N PHE A 103 -8.55 -6.19 1.60
CA PHE A 103 -8.78 -7.63 1.70
C PHE A 103 -9.74 -8.15 0.62
N GLU A 104 -10.82 -7.43 0.33
CA GLU A 104 -11.73 -7.78 -0.78
C GLU A 104 -10.98 -7.80 -2.12
N LEU A 105 -10.11 -6.82 -2.36
CA LEU A 105 -9.29 -6.75 -3.58
C LEU A 105 -8.27 -7.89 -3.65
N TYR A 106 -7.63 -8.22 -2.51
CA TYR A 106 -6.72 -9.36 -2.42
C TYR A 106 -7.44 -10.69 -2.68
N GLU A 107 -8.64 -10.89 -2.12
CA GLU A 107 -9.47 -12.08 -2.39
C GLU A 107 -9.80 -12.17 -3.88
N LYS A 108 -10.20 -11.07 -4.51
CA LYS A 108 -10.44 -11.02 -5.96
C LYS A 108 -9.21 -11.43 -6.78
N TYR A 109 -8.02 -10.97 -6.41
CA TYR A 109 -6.78 -11.33 -7.12
C TYR A 109 -6.32 -12.77 -6.88
N THR A 110 -6.72 -13.37 -5.76
CA THR A 110 -6.28 -14.72 -5.36
C THR A 110 -7.33 -15.82 -5.58
N ALA A 111 -8.59 -15.48 -5.87
CA ALA A 111 -9.70 -16.42 -6.06
C ALA A 111 -9.39 -17.52 -7.09
N ASP A 112 -8.70 -17.17 -8.19
CA ASP A 112 -8.34 -18.13 -9.24
C ASP A 112 -7.15 -19.03 -8.88
N LEU A 113 -6.31 -18.64 -7.91
CA LEU A 113 -5.16 -19.43 -7.46
C LEU A 113 -5.61 -20.66 -6.67
N PHE A 114 -6.69 -20.53 -5.89
CA PHE A 114 -7.21 -21.61 -5.04
C PHE A 114 -8.31 -22.43 -5.70
N SER A 115 -8.83 -22.00 -6.86
CA SER A 115 -9.89 -22.68 -7.60
C SER A 115 -9.37 -23.75 -8.60
N ARG A 116 -8.05 -23.95 -8.72
CA ARG A 116 -7.44 -24.91 -9.66
C ARG A 116 -6.74 -26.09 -8.96
N GLU A 117 -7.49 -26.91 -8.24
CA GLU A 117 -7.10 -28.31 -8.01
C GLU A 117 -8.24 -29.28 -8.34
N GLY A 118 -8.57 -29.34 -9.64
CA GLY A 118 -9.11 -30.57 -10.23
C GLY A 118 -7.97 -31.34 -10.85
N MET A 119 -7.31 -32.25 -10.10
CA MET A 119 -6.41 -33.26 -10.67
C MET A 119 -7.11 -33.92 -11.86
N LYS A 120 -6.69 -33.63 -13.10
CA LYS A 120 -7.11 -34.39 -14.27
C LYS A 120 -6.61 -35.83 -14.09
N LYS A 121 -7.46 -36.72 -13.59
CA LYS A 121 -7.20 -38.17 -13.58
C LYS A 121 -6.85 -38.58 -15.02
N LYS A 122 -5.57 -38.85 -15.29
CA LYS A 122 -5.14 -39.46 -16.55
C LYS A 122 -5.89 -40.80 -16.67
N LYS A 123 -6.84 -40.89 -17.62
CA LYS A 123 -7.47 -42.16 -17.99
C LYS A 123 -6.34 -43.10 -18.42
N LYS A 124 -6.09 -44.17 -17.65
CA LYS A 124 -5.28 -45.30 -18.10
C LYS A 124 -5.99 -45.90 -19.30
N ILE A 125 -5.40 -45.74 -20.48
CA ILE A 125 -5.77 -46.50 -21.68
C ILE A 125 -5.32 -47.93 -21.39
N ARG A 126 -6.28 -48.86 -21.36
CA ARG A 126 -6.04 -50.31 -21.33
C ARG A 126 -6.03 -50.81 -22.77
#